data_AF-A0AAW1Z084-F1
#
_entry.id   AF-A0AAW1Z084-F1
#
_cell.length_a   1.000
_cell.length_b   1.000
_cell.length_c   1.000
_cell.angle_alpha   90.00
_cell.angle_beta   90.00
_cell.angle_gamma   90.00
#
_symmetry.space_group_name_H-M   'P 1'
#
loop_
_entity.id
_entity.type
_entity.pdbx_description
1 polymer ?
#
loop_
_entity_poly.entity_id
_entity_poly.type
_entity_poly.pdbx_seq_one_letter_code
_entity_poly.pdbx_strand_id
1 'polypeptide(L)'
;MSDIEDDSEIFFSVKFLGRIQVVRPSGMQILTDAVEALQDPNIEMGEKMKKTKVHLFLTRTAIDILEHKTKFMLYSCALPSVSFCAVHPSQPKTLGFVAKHPAADMYHCYIFQSKKFSHLLVSIIGDSFRAYKQNEGLLGDRDLVVEALRHKNKVLERENAELKRRLQANGENAGGVQNIFENESDIDKMSSRSGQSTSQVRFFSEDDETPLQRNF
;
A
#
# COMPACT_ATOMS: atom_id res chain seq x y z
N MET A 1 13.18 14.58 16.95
CA MET A 1 12.87 13.31 17.61
C MET A 1 12.44 12.38 16.50
N SER A 2 13.23 11.36 16.22
CA SER A 2 12.87 10.31 15.27
C SER A 2 11.88 9.41 15.98
N ASP A 3 10.60 9.52 15.63
CA ASP A 3 9.58 8.56 16.01
C ASP A 3 10.02 7.21 15.46
N ILE A 4 10.61 6.42 16.33
CA ILE A 4 10.84 5.00 16.10
C ILE A 4 9.43 4.41 16.12
N GLU A 5 8.84 4.28 14.93
CA GLU A 5 7.76 3.32 14.72
C GLU A 5 8.36 1.97 15.13
N ASP A 6 8.08 1.57 16.37
CA ASP A 6 8.26 0.21 16.85
C ASP A 6 7.24 -0.64 16.09
N ASP A 7 7.53 -0.87 14.80
CA ASP A 7 6.85 -1.80 13.92
C ASP A 7 6.98 -3.15 14.64
N SER A 8 5.99 -3.47 15.46
CA SER A 8 5.88 -4.74 16.16
C SER A 8 5.91 -5.83 15.10
N GLU A 9 7.09 -6.40 14.88
CA GLU A 9 7.33 -7.28 13.75
C GLU A 9 6.65 -8.63 14.05
N ILE A 10 5.44 -8.81 13.52
CA ILE A 10 4.66 -10.02 13.74
C ILE A 10 5.22 -11.13 12.86
N PHE A 11 5.76 -12.17 13.48
CA PHE A 11 6.19 -13.38 12.78
C PHE A 11 5.58 -14.66 13.34
N PHE A 12 5.44 -15.66 12.47
CA PHE A 12 4.92 -16.97 12.83
C PHE A 12 5.93 -18.07 12.51
N SER A 13 6.26 -18.88 13.51
CA SER A 13 7.04 -20.11 13.29
C SER A 13 6.15 -21.21 12.73
N VAL A 14 6.37 -21.58 11.47
CA VAL A 14 5.62 -22.63 10.77
C VAL A 14 6.57 -23.62 10.08
N LYS A 15 6.04 -24.77 9.68
CA LYS A 15 6.79 -25.75 8.89
C LYS A 15 6.53 -25.47 7.41
N PHE A 16 7.58 -25.18 6.65
CA PHE A 16 7.49 -25.05 5.20
C PHE A 16 7.51 -26.44 4.56
N LEU A 17 6.54 -26.72 3.70
CA LEU A 17 6.43 -28.01 3.00
C LEU A 17 7.05 -27.94 1.60
N GLY A 18 7.01 -26.78 0.95
CA GLY A 18 7.54 -26.55 -0.38
C GLY A 18 6.78 -25.46 -1.12
N ARG A 19 7.18 -25.22 -2.38
CA ARG A 19 6.45 -24.38 -3.32
C ARG A 19 6.23 -25.15 -4.62
N ILE A 20 5.10 -24.97 -5.26
CA ILE A 20 4.78 -25.62 -6.54
C ILE A 20 4.39 -24.54 -7.54
N GLN A 21 4.90 -24.63 -8.77
CA GLN A 21 4.42 -23.78 -9.84
C GLN A 21 2.96 -24.14 -10.18
N VAL A 22 2.10 -23.13 -10.30
CA VAL A 22 0.67 -23.32 -10.56
C VAL A 22 0.22 -22.52 -11.77
N VAL A 23 -0.77 -23.06 -12.48
CA VAL A 23 -1.29 -22.50 -13.75
C VAL A 23 -2.34 -21.42 -13.56
N ARG A 24 -2.91 -21.29 -12.35
CA ARG A 24 -3.97 -20.33 -12.04
C ARG A 24 -3.58 -19.47 -10.83
N PRO A 25 -4.08 -18.23 -10.73
CA PRO A 25 -3.78 -17.34 -9.61
C PRO A 25 -4.62 -17.62 -8.36
N SER A 26 -5.77 -18.30 -8.48
CA SER A 26 -6.72 -18.47 -7.37
C SER A 26 -7.61 -19.70 -7.53
N GLY A 27 -8.04 -20.26 -6.39
CA GLY A 27 -8.98 -21.38 -6.32
C GLY A 27 -8.51 -22.47 -5.35
N MET A 28 -9.44 -23.05 -4.59
CA MET A 28 -9.14 -24.09 -3.61
C MET A 28 -8.42 -25.30 -4.22
N GLN A 29 -8.82 -25.70 -5.43
CA GLN A 29 -8.22 -26.84 -6.13
C GLN A 29 -6.71 -26.68 -6.33
N ILE A 30 -6.21 -25.45 -6.50
CA ILE A 30 -4.77 -25.18 -6.63
C ILE A 30 -4.03 -25.62 -5.37
N LEU A 31 -4.57 -25.32 -4.18
CA LEU A 31 -3.95 -25.70 -2.91
C LEU A 31 -4.02 -27.23 -2.73
N THR A 32 -5.15 -27.85 -3.05
CA THR A 32 -5.31 -29.31 -2.95
C THR A 32 -4.30 -30.03 -3.86
N ASP A 33 -4.27 -29.68 -5.14
CA ASP A 33 -3.40 -30.29 -6.15
C ASP A 33 -1.91 -30.09 -5.78
N ALA A 34 -1.53 -28.89 -5.33
CA ALA A 34 -0.15 -28.60 -4.95
C ALA A 34 0.28 -29.33 -3.66
N VAL A 35 -0.63 -29.54 -2.71
CA VAL A 35 -0.37 -30.36 -1.50
C VAL A 35 -0.19 -31.83 -1.87
N GLU A 36 -0.96 -32.34 -2.83
CA GLU A 36 -0.81 -33.71 -3.35
C GLU A 36 0.51 -33.87 -4.12
N ALA A 37 0.84 -32.93 -5.00
CA ALA A 37 2.10 -32.92 -5.75
C ALA A 37 3.33 -32.99 -4.82
N LEU A 38 3.36 -32.24 -3.71
CA LEU A 38 4.47 -32.30 -2.75
C LEU A 38 4.66 -33.66 -2.06
N GLN A 39 3.67 -34.55 -2.13
CA GLN A 39 3.78 -35.91 -1.60
C GLN A 39 4.53 -36.83 -2.57
N ASP A 40 4.53 -36.52 -3.87
CA ASP A 40 5.24 -37.28 -4.89
C ASP A 40 6.75 -37.31 -4.58
N PRO A 41 7.37 -38.49 -4.41
CA PRO A 41 8.81 -38.62 -4.21
C PRO A 41 9.64 -38.19 -5.42
N ASN A 42 9.07 -38.12 -6.62
CA ASN A 42 9.78 -37.86 -7.88
C ASN A 42 9.83 -36.38 -8.29
N ILE A 43 9.17 -35.48 -7.54
CA ILE A 43 9.21 -34.05 -7.85
C ILE A 43 10.63 -33.49 -7.68
N GLU A 44 11.00 -32.56 -8.58
CA GLU A 44 12.33 -31.95 -8.58
C GLU A 44 12.63 -31.22 -7.26
N MET A 45 13.86 -31.36 -6.75
CA MET A 45 14.30 -30.76 -5.48
C MET A 45 14.12 -29.22 -5.42
N GLY A 46 14.06 -28.54 -6.57
CA GLY A 46 13.82 -27.09 -6.64
C GLY A 46 12.41 -26.67 -6.21
N GLU A 47 11.44 -27.58 -6.31
CA GLU A 47 10.04 -27.37 -5.90
C GLU A 47 9.79 -27.94 -4.49
N LYS A 48 10.44 -29.07 -4.19
CA LYS A 48 10.38 -29.75 -2.88
C LYS A 48 11.61 -29.45 -2.03
N MET A 49 11.57 -28.31 -1.33
CA MET A 49 12.53 -28.05 -0.26
C MET A 49 12.41 -29.14 0.83
N LYS A 50 13.53 -29.52 1.47
CA LYS A 50 13.47 -30.32 2.71
C LYS A 50 12.52 -29.62 3.67
N LYS A 51 11.59 -30.37 4.27
CA LYS A 51 10.59 -29.82 5.22
C LYS A 51 11.30 -29.13 6.38
N THR A 52 11.40 -27.80 6.34
CA THR A 52 12.17 -26.98 7.27
C THR A 52 11.25 -26.11 8.11
N LYS A 53 11.73 -25.73 9.29
CA LYS A 53 11.06 -24.72 10.10
C LYS A 53 11.44 -23.34 9.54
N VAL A 54 10.46 -22.47 9.37
CA VAL A 54 10.64 -21.11 8.86
C VAL A 54 9.94 -20.10 9.77
N HIS A 55 10.37 -18.85 9.68
CA HIS A 55 9.59 -17.70 10.16
C HIS A 55 8.88 -17.08 8.97
N LEU A 56 7.57 -16.92 9.10
CA LEU A 56 6.75 -16.16 8.18
C LEU A 56 6.56 -14.76 8.77
N PHE A 57 7.17 -13.77 8.14
CA PHE A 57 7.06 -12.36 8.49
C PHE A 57 6.03 -11.70 7.58
N LEU A 58 5.06 -11.01 8.17
CA LEU A 58 4.05 -10.27 7.41
C LEU A 58 4.25 -8.79 7.68
N THR A 59 4.56 -8.05 6.62
CA THR A 59 4.72 -6.60 6.67
C THR A 59 3.61 -5.93 5.88
N ARG A 60 3.57 -4.59 5.90
CA ARG A 60 2.63 -3.80 5.08
C ARG A 60 2.86 -3.97 3.57
N THR A 61 4.00 -4.50 3.14
CA THR A 61 4.41 -4.55 1.73
C THR A 61 4.69 -5.96 1.22
N ALA A 62 5.05 -6.91 2.08
CA ALA A 62 5.50 -8.23 1.67
C ALA A 62 5.21 -9.32 2.70
N ILE A 63 5.27 -10.55 2.23
CA ILE A 63 5.32 -11.77 3.02
C ILE A 63 6.71 -12.37 2.83
N ASP A 64 7.51 -12.38 3.89
CA ASP A 64 8.88 -12.85 3.88
C ASP A 64 9.00 -14.21 4.57
N ILE A 65 9.69 -15.16 3.93
CA ILE A 65 9.86 -16.53 4.39
C ILE A 65 11.34 -16.73 4.72
N LEU A 66 11.67 -16.73 6.01
CA LEU A 66 13.05 -16.86 6.48
C LEU A 66 13.29 -18.24 7.08
N GLU A 67 14.46 -18.81 6.83
CA GLU A 67 14.87 -20.05 7.48
C GLU A 67 15.00 -19.85 9.00
N HIS A 68 14.48 -20.78 9.81
CA HIS A 68 14.39 -20.58 11.26
C HIS A 68 15.75 -20.38 11.95
N LYS A 69 16.80 -21.09 11.52
CA LYS A 69 18.11 -21.09 12.18
C LYS A 69 18.98 -19.94 11.68
N THR A 70 19.23 -19.88 10.38
CA THR A 70 20.15 -18.89 9.80
C THR A 70 19.52 -17.52 9.59
N LYS A 71 18.19 -17.43 9.64
CA LYS A 71 17.42 -16.25 9.22
C LYS A 71 17.65 -15.87 7.75
N PHE A 72 18.19 -16.78 6.94
CA PHE A 72 18.35 -16.56 5.52
C PHE A 72 16.98 -16.41 4.85
N MET A 73 16.84 -15.36 4.04
CA MET A 73 15.64 -15.07 3.27
C MET A 73 15.50 -16.12 2.16
N LEU A 74 14.54 -17.04 2.28
CA LEU A 74 14.28 -18.06 1.27
C LEU A 74 13.47 -17.47 0.12
N TYR A 75 12.43 -16.71 0.46
CA TYR A 75 11.52 -16.09 -0.49
C TYR A 75 10.96 -14.81 0.09
N SER A 76 10.74 -13.82 -0.77
CA SER A 76 9.98 -12.61 -0.48
C SER A 76 8.89 -12.48 -1.53
N CYS A 77 7.64 -12.38 -1.06
CA CYS A 77 6.47 -12.21 -1.93
C CYS A 77 5.86 -10.85 -1.65
N ALA A 78 5.96 -9.92 -2.59
CA ALA A 78 5.29 -8.63 -2.46
C ALA A 78 3.77 -8.87 -2.32
N LEU A 79 3.11 -8.21 -1.35
CA LEU A 79 1.66 -8.32 -1.15
C LEU A 79 0.80 -8.12 -2.41
N PRO A 80 1.13 -7.22 -3.36
CA PRO A 80 0.35 -7.05 -4.60
C PRO A 80 0.36 -8.31 -5.48
N SER A 81 1.42 -9.12 -5.38
CA SER A 81 1.56 -10.36 -6.14
C SER A 81 0.72 -11.50 -5.57
N VAL A 82 0.26 -11.38 -4.32
CA VAL A 82 -0.53 -12.40 -3.62
C VAL A 82 -1.97 -12.37 -4.12
N SER A 83 -2.43 -13.50 -4.65
CA SER A 83 -3.72 -13.60 -5.32
C SER A 83 -4.73 -14.51 -4.62
N PHE A 84 -4.25 -15.41 -3.75
CA PHE A 84 -5.10 -16.37 -3.05
C PHE A 84 -4.43 -16.87 -1.77
N CYS A 85 -5.21 -17.19 -0.74
CA CYS A 85 -4.75 -17.94 0.43
C CYS A 85 -5.89 -18.79 0.99
N ALA A 86 -5.56 -19.96 1.53
CA ALA A 86 -6.55 -20.85 2.12
C ALA A 86 -5.93 -21.86 3.09
N VAL A 87 -6.80 -22.44 3.92
CA VAL A 87 -6.53 -23.66 4.68
C VAL A 87 -7.02 -24.86 3.86
N HIS A 88 -6.25 -25.94 3.85
CA HIS A 88 -6.60 -27.15 3.13
C HIS A 88 -7.86 -27.81 3.74
N PRO A 89 -8.86 -28.23 2.93
CA PRO A 89 -10.17 -28.65 3.43
C PRO A 89 -10.14 -29.88 4.34
N SER A 90 -9.36 -30.91 3.98
CA SER A 90 -9.23 -32.14 4.78
C SER A 90 -8.02 -32.13 5.74
N GLN A 91 -7.18 -31.11 5.68
CA GLN A 91 -5.95 -31.01 6.46
C GLN A 91 -5.88 -29.62 7.10
N PRO A 92 -6.62 -29.34 8.18
CA PRO A 92 -6.75 -27.99 8.75
C PRO A 92 -5.44 -27.41 9.29
N LYS A 93 -4.42 -28.25 9.45
CA LYS A 93 -3.06 -27.83 9.82
C LYS A 93 -2.23 -27.35 8.63
N THR A 94 -2.70 -27.58 7.41
CA THR A 94 -2.02 -27.24 6.17
C THR A 94 -2.67 -26.00 5.59
N LEU A 95 -1.87 -25.01 5.25
CA LEU A 95 -2.31 -23.76 4.64
C LEU A 95 -1.38 -23.42 3.47
N GLY A 96 -1.85 -22.59 2.56
CA GLY A 96 -0.99 -22.03 1.55
C GLY A 96 -1.51 -20.71 0.99
N PHE A 97 -0.62 -20.03 0.29
CA PHE A 97 -0.96 -18.85 -0.49
C PHE A 97 -0.34 -18.93 -1.88
N VAL A 98 -0.94 -18.22 -2.84
CA VAL A 98 -0.48 -18.12 -4.22
C VAL A 98 0.04 -16.72 -4.46
N ALA A 99 1.23 -16.62 -5.04
CA ALA A 99 1.82 -15.35 -5.44
C ALA A 99 2.41 -15.43 -6.85
N LYS A 100 2.34 -14.32 -7.60
CA LYS A 100 2.98 -14.17 -8.91
C LYS A 100 4.50 -14.07 -8.74
N HIS A 101 5.25 -14.75 -9.60
CA HIS A 101 6.70 -14.65 -9.62
C HIS A 101 7.14 -13.25 -10.12
N PRO A 102 8.14 -12.59 -9.50
CA PRO A 102 8.51 -11.22 -9.85
C PRO A 102 9.13 -11.09 -11.25
N ALA A 103 9.82 -12.13 -11.72
CA ALA A 103 10.55 -12.10 -12.99
C ALA A 103 9.90 -12.93 -14.11
N ALA A 104 8.75 -13.55 -13.85
CA ALA A 104 8.11 -14.44 -14.83
C ALA A 104 6.59 -14.42 -14.69
N ASP A 105 5.89 -14.62 -15.81
CA ASP A 105 4.43 -14.70 -15.83
C ASP A 105 3.92 -16.07 -15.37
N MET A 106 4.32 -16.44 -14.16
CA MET A 106 3.97 -17.70 -13.52
C MET A 106 3.61 -17.48 -12.06
N TYR A 107 2.80 -18.38 -11.52
CA TYR A 107 2.36 -18.34 -10.13
C TYR A 107 2.99 -19.49 -9.35
N HIS A 108 3.26 -19.25 -8.07
CA HIS A 108 3.70 -20.29 -7.15
C HIS A 108 2.72 -20.39 -5.98
N CYS A 109 2.37 -21.63 -5.61
CA CYS A 109 1.68 -21.92 -4.36
C CYS A 109 2.71 -22.28 -3.28
N TYR A 110 2.76 -21.49 -2.21
CA TYR A 110 3.63 -21.70 -1.06
C TYR A 110 2.85 -22.41 0.03
N ILE A 111 3.36 -23.57 0.48
CA ILE A 111 2.61 -24.48 1.34
C ILE A 111 3.29 -24.63 2.69
N PHE A 112 2.50 -24.48 3.75
CA PHE A 112 2.96 -24.53 5.13
C PHE A 112 2.09 -25.45 5.97
N GLN A 113 2.64 -25.86 7.10
CA GLN A 113 1.94 -26.58 8.14
C GLN A 113 2.09 -25.87 9.49
N SER A 114 0.97 -25.58 10.14
CA SER A 114 0.86 -25.00 11.47
C SER A 114 -0.18 -25.75 12.30
N LYS A 115 0.13 -26.08 13.56
CA LYS A 115 -0.85 -26.74 14.45
C LYS A 115 -1.86 -25.77 15.06
N LYS A 116 -1.44 -24.52 15.28
CA LYS A 116 -2.18 -23.54 16.08
C LYS A 116 -2.68 -22.34 15.25
N PHE A 117 -1.97 -21.99 14.18
CA PHE A 117 -2.14 -20.68 13.54
C PHE A 117 -2.62 -20.77 12.10
N SER A 118 -3.08 -21.93 11.60
CA SER A 118 -3.42 -22.04 10.17
C SER A 118 -4.51 -21.09 9.71
N HIS A 119 -5.64 -21.08 10.42
CA HIS A 119 -6.76 -20.18 10.11
C HIS A 119 -6.40 -18.72 10.38
N LEU A 120 -5.69 -18.43 11.47
CA LEU A 120 -5.24 -17.08 11.79
C LEU A 120 -4.32 -16.52 10.70
N LEU A 121 -3.33 -17.30 10.27
CA LEU A 121 -2.41 -16.91 9.20
C LEU A 121 -3.15 -16.61 7.90
N VAL A 122 -4.07 -17.48 7.51
CA VAL A 122 -4.88 -17.26 6.30
C VAL A 122 -5.76 -16.01 6.44
N SER A 123 -6.32 -15.74 7.62
CA SER A 123 -7.08 -14.50 7.88
C SER A 123 -6.19 -13.27 7.71
N ILE A 124 -5.05 -13.22 8.41
CA ILE A 124 -4.15 -12.06 8.36
C ILE A 124 -3.64 -11.83 6.94
N ILE A 125 -3.17 -12.89 6.25
CA ILE A 125 -2.73 -12.79 4.84
C ILE A 125 -3.87 -12.26 3.97
N GLY A 126 -5.08 -12.84 4.12
CA GLY A 126 -6.28 -12.47 3.40
C GLY A 126 -6.66 -11.00 3.56
N ASP A 127 -6.60 -10.51 4.80
CA ASP A 127 -6.91 -9.12 5.13
C ASP A 127 -5.83 -8.19 4.57
N SER A 128 -4.55 -8.55 4.70
CA SER A 128 -3.43 -7.75 4.19
C SER A 128 -3.49 -7.52 2.68
N PHE A 129 -3.63 -8.57 1.86
CA PHE A 129 -3.66 -8.36 0.40
C PHE A 129 -5.00 -7.78 -0.08
N ARG A 130 -6.11 -8.00 0.64
CA ARG A 130 -7.40 -7.35 0.32
C ARG A 130 -7.35 -5.85 0.55
N ALA A 131 -6.77 -5.42 1.68
CA ALA A 131 -6.54 -4.01 1.97
C ALA A 131 -5.64 -3.38 0.90
N TYR A 132 -4.61 -4.09 0.44
CA TYR A 132 -3.76 -3.61 -0.65
C TYR A 132 -4.56 -3.37 -1.93
N LYS A 133 -5.37 -4.35 -2.37
CA LYS A 133 -6.19 -4.23 -3.60
C LYS A 133 -7.23 -3.10 -3.53
N GLN A 134 -7.80 -2.84 -2.36
CA GLN A 134 -8.71 -1.72 -2.17
C GLN A 134 -7.98 -0.37 -2.30
N ASN A 135 -6.79 -0.26 -1.70
CA ASN A 135 -5.98 0.96 -1.78
C ASN A 135 -5.43 1.22 -3.19
N GLU A 136 -5.09 0.18 -3.95
CA GLU A 136 -4.66 0.29 -5.35
C GLU A 136 -5.75 0.91 -6.22
N GLY A 137 -7.01 0.48 -6.06
CA GLY A 137 -8.15 1.10 -6.76
C GLY A 137 -8.30 2.59 -6.43
N LEU A 138 -8.13 2.96 -5.15
CA LEU A 138 -8.19 4.36 -4.71
C LEU A 138 -7.03 5.21 -5.27
N LEU A 139 -5.84 4.64 -5.45
CA LEU A 139 -4.71 5.34 -6.05
C LEU A 139 -4.96 5.62 -7.53
N GLY A 140 -5.53 4.67 -8.28
CA GLY A 140 -5.95 4.86 -9.66
C GLY A 140 -6.99 5.99 -9.81
N ASP A 141 -8.00 6.00 -8.95
CA ASP A 141 -9.01 7.07 -8.93
C ASP A 141 -8.41 8.43 -8.58
N ARG A 142 -7.47 8.48 -7.63
CA ARG A 142 -6.76 9.72 -7.28
C ARG A 142 -5.95 10.27 -8.44
N ASP A 143 -5.27 9.42 -9.21
CA ASP A 143 -4.45 9.86 -10.33
C ASP A 143 -5.30 10.49 -11.45
N LEU A 144 -6.45 9.89 -11.76
CA LEU A 144 -7.43 10.45 -12.70
C LEU A 144 -7.97 11.81 -12.24
N VAL A 145 -8.30 11.95 -10.95
CA VAL A 145 -8.76 13.22 -10.37
C VAL A 145 -7.67 14.28 -10.45
N VAL A 146 -6.42 13.93 -10.14
CA VAL A 146 -5.27 14.84 -10.22
C VAL A 146 -5.04 15.30 -11.66
N GLU A 147 -5.13 14.39 -12.63
CA GLU A 147 -4.99 14.73 -14.05
C GLU A 147 -6.12 15.66 -14.53
N ALA A 148 -7.36 15.38 -14.16
CA ALA A 148 -8.51 16.24 -14.47
C ALA A 148 -8.37 17.64 -13.85
N LEU A 149 -7.92 17.73 -12.59
CA LEU A 149 -7.67 19.01 -11.92
C LEU A 149 -6.53 19.79 -12.58
N ARG A 150 -5.45 19.13 -13.00
CA ARG A 150 -4.35 19.77 -13.75
C ARG A 150 -4.84 20.35 -15.07
N HIS A 151 -5.68 19.62 -15.81
CA HIS A 151 -6.27 20.13 -17.04
C HIS A 151 -7.17 21.35 -16.78
N LYS A 152 -8.02 21.28 -15.76
CA LYS A 152 -8.90 22.40 -15.38
C LYS A 152 -8.12 23.65 -14.98
N ASN A 153 -7.07 23.52 -14.16
CA ASN A 153 -6.20 24.65 -13.81
C ASN A 153 -5.56 25.29 -15.05
N LYS A 154 -5.05 24.48 -15.99
CA LYS A 154 -4.45 24.99 -17.23
C LYS A 154 -5.44 25.78 -18.08
N VAL A 155 -6.71 25.36 -18.14
CA VAL A 155 -7.77 26.11 -18.85
C VAL A 155 -8.06 27.42 -18.12
N LEU A 156 -8.25 27.37 -16.80
CA LEU A 156 -8.54 28.55 -15.98
C LEU A 156 -7.39 29.58 -16.02
N GLU A 157 -6.14 29.14 -16.06
CA GLU A 157 -4.97 30.03 -16.20
C GLU A 157 -4.97 30.77 -17.55
N ARG A 158 -5.36 30.10 -18.64
CA ARG A 158 -5.49 30.75 -19.97
C ARG A 158 -6.63 31.76 -19.98
N GLU A 159 -7.79 31.39 -19.45
CA GLU A 159 -8.93 32.30 -19.35
C GLU A 159 -8.59 33.51 -18.48
N ASN A 160 -7.93 33.30 -17.34
CA ASN A 160 -7.45 34.39 -16.49
C ASN A 160 -6.45 35.29 -17.21
N ALA A 161 -5.52 34.73 -17.98
CA ALA A 161 -4.57 35.52 -18.76
C ALA A 161 -5.27 36.37 -19.83
N GLU A 162 -6.28 35.80 -20.50
CA GLU A 162 -7.06 36.52 -21.50
C GLU A 162 -7.95 37.61 -20.90
N LEU A 163 -8.63 37.32 -19.79
CA LEU A 163 -9.42 38.31 -19.06
C LEU A 163 -8.55 39.46 -18.55
N LYS A 164 -7.36 39.17 -18.01
CA LYS A 164 -6.39 40.21 -17.61
C LYS A 164 -5.99 41.10 -18.79
N ARG A 165 -5.74 40.53 -19.98
CA ARG A 165 -5.46 41.32 -21.19
C ARG A 165 -6.64 42.19 -21.60
N ARG A 166 -7.87 41.66 -21.57
CA ARG A 166 -9.08 42.42 -21.88
C ARG A 166 -9.33 43.55 -20.89
N LEU A 167 -9.07 43.33 -19.60
CA LEU A 167 -9.16 44.36 -18.57
C LEU A 167 -8.11 45.45 -18.74
N GLN A 168 -6.89 45.12 -19.16
CA GLN A 168 -5.87 46.12 -19.49
C GLN A 168 -6.27 46.93 -20.73
N ALA A 169 -6.74 46.27 -21.79
CA ALA A 169 -7.17 46.94 -23.03
C ALA A 169 -8.42 47.83 -22.83
N ASN A 170 -9.35 47.44 -21.95
CA ASN A 170 -10.54 48.25 -21.62
C ASN A 170 -10.28 49.27 -20.50
N GLY A 171 -9.26 49.05 -19.66
CA GLY A 171 -8.86 49.91 -18.55
C GLY A 171 -8.11 51.18 -18.98
N GLU A 172 -7.65 51.25 -20.23
CA GLU A 172 -7.10 52.49 -20.81
C GLU A 172 -8.18 53.58 -21.06
N ASN A 173 -9.46 53.29 -20.82
CA ASN A 173 -10.56 54.27 -20.91
C ASN A 173 -11.26 54.60 -19.58
N ALA A 174 -10.74 54.18 -18.43
CA ALA A 174 -11.22 54.66 -17.13
C ALA A 174 -10.03 54.93 -16.21
N GLY A 175 -9.69 56.21 -16.07
CA GLY A 175 -8.58 56.68 -15.28
C GLY A 175 -8.63 56.21 -13.82
N GLY A 176 -7.49 55.69 -13.37
CA GLY A 176 -6.98 55.81 -12.01
C GLY A 176 -7.54 54.84 -10.97
N VAL A 177 -6.83 53.74 -10.72
CA VAL A 177 -6.62 53.22 -9.35
C VAL A 177 -5.20 52.64 -9.25
N GLN A 178 -4.49 53.09 -8.22
CA GLN A 178 -3.14 52.72 -7.82
C GLN A 178 -2.87 51.20 -7.78
N ASN A 179 -1.64 50.87 -8.17
CA ASN A 179 -0.85 49.70 -7.80
C ASN A 179 -1.17 49.13 -6.42
N ILE A 180 -1.57 47.86 -6.35
CA ILE A 180 -1.15 46.98 -5.25
C ILE A 180 -0.92 45.56 -5.81
N PHE A 181 0.24 45.01 -5.46
CA PHE A 181 0.73 43.63 -5.64
C PHE A 181 1.51 43.31 -6.91
N GLU A 182 2.74 43.83 -6.98
CA GLU A 182 3.87 43.05 -7.51
C GLU A 182 4.86 42.79 -6.37
N ASN A 183 4.99 41.52 -5.99
CA ASN A 183 6.28 40.83 -5.83
C ASN A 183 6.08 39.50 -5.08
N GLU A 184 6.13 38.39 -5.81
CA GLU A 184 6.90 37.21 -5.38
C GLU A 184 7.15 36.28 -6.58
N SER A 185 8.20 36.59 -7.33
CA SER A 185 8.94 35.59 -8.10
C SER A 185 10.34 35.50 -7.51
N ASP A 186 10.83 34.26 -7.43
CA ASP A 186 12.22 33.85 -7.16
C ASP A 186 12.57 33.49 -5.70
N ILE A 187 12.21 32.27 -5.28
CA ILE A 187 13.04 31.49 -4.34
C ILE A 187 13.47 30.22 -5.05
N ASP A 188 14.49 30.35 -5.88
CA ASP A 188 15.36 29.24 -6.27
C ASP A 188 16.79 29.77 -6.38
N LYS A 189 17.35 30.15 -5.22
CA LYS A 189 18.79 30.36 -4.96
C LYS A 189 18.98 30.88 -3.53
N MET A 190 19.34 30.00 -2.61
CA MET A 190 20.48 30.15 -1.68
C MET A 190 20.35 29.15 -0.54
N SER A 191 20.91 27.97 -0.77
CA SER A 191 21.49 27.16 0.29
C SER A 191 22.60 27.96 0.96
N SER A 192 22.30 28.69 2.04
CA SER A 192 23.22 28.91 3.17
C SER A 192 22.64 29.85 4.21
N ARG A 193 22.62 29.35 5.46
CA ARG A 193 22.71 30.08 6.75
C ARG A 193 21.44 30.70 7.37
N SER A 194 21.01 30.00 8.42
CA SER A 194 20.65 30.47 9.78
C SER A 194 19.49 31.45 9.99
N GLY A 195 18.56 31.05 10.87
CA GLY A 195 17.81 31.98 11.73
C GLY A 195 16.31 31.69 11.82
N GLN A 196 15.84 31.42 13.04
CA GLN A 196 14.45 31.17 13.45
C GLN A 196 13.45 32.26 13.02
N SER A 197 12.20 31.88 12.69
CA SER A 197 10.99 32.29 13.44
C SER A 197 9.72 31.69 12.82
N THR A 198 8.85 31.16 13.67
CA THR A 198 7.61 30.43 13.36
C THR A 198 6.43 31.36 13.10
N SER A 199 5.53 31.02 12.15
CA SER A 199 4.18 31.59 12.09
C SER A 199 3.13 30.49 11.92
N GLN A 200 2.27 30.39 12.93
CA GLN A 200 1.15 29.44 13.07
C GLN A 200 -0.10 30.05 12.41
N VAL A 201 -0.83 29.28 11.61
CA VAL A 201 -2.15 29.65 11.05
C VAL A 201 -3.23 29.15 12.02
N ARG A 202 -4.13 30.04 12.47
CA ARG A 202 -5.30 29.70 13.30
C ARG A 202 -6.53 29.43 12.44
N PHE A 203 -7.22 28.33 12.71
CA PHE A 203 -8.58 28.03 12.23
C PHE A 203 -9.58 28.39 13.34
N PHE A 204 -10.68 29.07 13.00
CA PHE A 204 -11.84 29.27 13.87
C PHE A 204 -12.89 28.21 13.54
N SER A 205 -13.33 27.46 14.54
CA SER A 205 -14.51 26.59 14.48
C SER A 205 -15.65 27.29 15.22
N GLU A 206 -16.84 27.35 14.59
CA GLU A 206 -18.09 27.74 15.24
C GLU A 206 -18.65 26.52 15.99
N ASP A 207 -18.68 26.57 17.32
CA ASP A 207 -19.39 25.61 18.17
C ASP A 207 -20.76 26.18 18.55
N ASP A 208 -21.81 25.40 18.27
CA ASP A 208 -23.21 25.61 18.60
C ASP A 208 -23.49 25.06 20.01
N GLU A 209 -23.78 25.95 20.98
CA GLU A 209 -24.28 25.60 22.32
C GLU A 209 -25.15 26.75 22.84
N THR A 210 -26.47 26.66 22.68
CA THR A 210 -27.43 27.56 23.34
C THR A 210 -27.77 27.08 24.76
N PRO A 211 -27.64 27.91 25.82
CA PRO A 211 -27.96 27.49 27.18
C PRO A 211 -29.46 27.71 27.53
N LEU A 212 -30.09 26.67 28.11
CA LEU A 212 -31.42 26.73 28.72
C LEU A 212 -31.37 27.46 30.07
N GLN A 213 -32.04 28.62 30.19
CA GLN A 213 -32.30 29.26 31.48
C GLN A 213 -33.48 28.60 32.21
N ARG A 214 -33.24 28.12 33.44
CA ARG A 214 -34.27 27.79 34.43
C ARG A 214 -34.62 29.05 35.22
N ASN A 215 -35.89 29.47 35.18
CA ASN A 215 -36.44 30.41 36.13
C ASN A 215 -37.05 29.65 37.32
N PHE A 216 -36.77 30.15 38.52
CA PHE A 216 -37.45 29.79 39.77
C PHE A 216 -38.88 30.31 39.78
#